data_AF-A0AB34CPI7-F1
#
_entry.id   AF-A0AB34CPI7-F1
#
_cell.length_a   1.000
_cell.length_b   1.000
_cell.length_c   1.000
_cell.angle_alpha   90.00
_cell.angle_beta   90.00
_cell.angle_gamma   90.00
#
_symmetry.space_group_name_H-M   'P 1'
#
loop_
_entity.id
_entity.type
_entity.pdbx_description
1 polymer ?
#
loop_
_entity_poly.entity_id
_entity_poly.type
_entity_poly.pdbx_seq_one_letter_code
_entity_poly.pdbx_strand_id
1 'polypeptide(L)'
;MPSGQFYVVDQPELSFTANYRLDRVNDKPFASRMVLDIQKQSQPTDVFDAISIGHEVTFVSSSGEAQRMVLVSDTEDELVFSSRG
;
A
#
# COMPACT_ATOMS: atom_id res chain seq x y z
N MET A 1 -12.36 -7.56 -2.77
CA MET A 1 -11.43 -6.73 -3.56
C MET A 1 -10.40 -7.65 -4.19
N PRO A 2 -9.81 -7.33 -5.35
CA PRO A 2 -8.66 -8.08 -5.84
C PRO A 2 -7.48 -7.87 -4.89
N SER A 3 -6.70 -8.92 -4.67
CA SER A 3 -5.47 -8.89 -3.89
C SER A 3 -4.27 -9.19 -4.78
N GLY A 4 -3.12 -8.63 -4.42
CA GLY A 4 -1.85 -8.82 -5.11
C GLY A 4 -0.71 -9.03 -4.12
N GLN A 5 0.38 -9.64 -4.59
CA GLN A 5 1.64 -9.73 -3.86
C GLN A 5 2.52 -8.51 -4.19
N PHE A 6 3.07 -7.90 -3.16
CA PHE A 6 3.95 -6.75 -3.26
C PHE A 6 5.15 -6.91 -2.32
N TYR A 7 6.29 -6.34 -2.67
CA TYR A 7 7.41 -6.17 -1.74
C TYR A 7 7.79 -4.69 -1.60
N VAL A 8 8.45 -4.34 -0.51
CA VAL A 8 8.96 -2.97 -0.29
C VAL A 8 10.37 -2.88 -0.88
N VAL A 9 10.67 -1.85 -1.67
CA VAL A 9 12.00 -1.71 -2.32
C VAL A 9 13.15 -1.74 -1.30
N ASP A 10 12.96 -1.11 -0.15
CA ASP A 10 13.97 -1.06 0.91
C ASP A 10 14.15 -2.40 1.64
N GLN A 11 13.17 -3.31 1.52
CA GLN A 11 13.17 -4.64 2.15
C GLN A 11 12.57 -5.70 1.20
N PRO A 12 13.28 -6.02 0.10
CA PRO A 12 12.75 -6.87 -0.97
C PRO A 12 12.57 -8.34 -0.56
N GLU A 13 13.23 -8.78 0.52
CA GLU A 13 12.99 -10.11 1.12
C GLU A 13 11.60 -10.27 1.73
N LEU A 14 10.88 -9.18 2.01
CA LEU A 14 9.56 -9.21 2.62
C LEU A 14 8.47 -8.96 1.57
N SER A 15 7.66 -10.00 1.33
CA SER A 15 6.48 -9.93 0.47
C SER A 15 5.20 -9.90 1.30
N PHE A 16 4.23 -9.14 0.83
CA PHE A 16 2.96 -8.87 1.48
C PHE A 16 1.81 -9.03 0.49
N THR A 17 0.72 -9.58 0.98
CA THR A 17 -0.57 -9.54 0.29
C THR A 17 -1.24 -8.22 0.60
N ALA A 18 -1.60 -7.45 -0.42
CA ALA A 18 -2.40 -6.24 -0.25
C ALA A 18 -3.67 -6.33 -1.11
N ASN A 19 -4.80 -5.96 -0.54
CA ASN A 19 -5.99 -5.66 -1.31
C ASN A 19 -5.77 -4.33 -2.02
N TYR A 20 -6.06 -4.25 -3.31
CA TYR A 20 -5.89 -3.00 -4.06
C TYR A 20 -7.20 -2.53 -4.66
N ARG A 21 -7.38 -1.21 -4.68
CA ARG A 21 -8.51 -0.55 -5.35
C ARG A 21 -8.06 0.76 -5.98
N LEU A 22 -8.71 1.11 -7.08
CA LEU A 22 -8.58 2.44 -7.66
C LEU A 22 -9.67 3.32 -7.06
N ASP A 23 -9.26 4.25 -6.21
CA ASP A 23 -10.17 5.25 -5.68
C ASP A 23 -10.41 6.33 -6.74
N ARG A 24 -11.66 6.41 -7.21
CA ARG A 24 -12.12 7.45 -8.14
C ARG A 24 -12.69 8.57 -7.29
N VAL A 25 -11.90 9.61 -7.07
CA VAL A 25 -12.37 10.80 -6.35
C VAL A 25 -13.36 11.55 -7.26
N ASN A 26 -14.66 11.25 -7.12
CA ASN A 26 -15.83 11.98 -7.65
C ASN A 26 -15.66 12.62 -9.03
N ASP A 27 -16.02 11.94 -10.13
CA ASP A 27 -16.31 12.47 -11.50
C ASP A 27 -15.53 13.71 -12.01
N LYS A 28 -14.37 13.99 -11.44
CA LYS A 28 -13.48 15.10 -11.71
C LYS A 28 -12.20 14.51 -12.29
N PRO A 29 -11.46 15.27 -13.12
CA PRO A 29 -10.34 14.76 -13.91
C PRO A 29 -9.06 14.54 -13.06
N PHE A 30 -9.18 14.12 -11.81
CA PHE A 30 -8.04 13.75 -10.99
C PHE A 30 -7.61 12.31 -11.32
N ALA A 31 -6.29 12.06 -11.35
CA ALA A 31 -5.76 10.74 -11.60
C ALA A 31 -6.33 9.75 -10.58
N SER A 32 -6.73 8.57 -11.06
CA SER A 32 -7.21 7.49 -10.18
C SER A 32 -6.10 7.14 -9.20
N ARG A 33 -6.40 7.14 -7.91
CA ARG A 33 -5.40 6.82 -6.88
C ARG A 33 -5.46 5.34 -6.56
N MET A 34 -4.32 4.65 -6.62
CA MET A 34 -4.23 3.30 -6.11
C MET A 34 -4.21 3.35 -4.60
N VAL A 35 -5.04 2.53 -3.97
CA VAL A 35 -5.05 2.31 -2.53
C VAL A 35 -4.68 0.85 -2.29
N LEU A 36 -3.68 0.64 -1.43
CA LEU A 36 -3.32 -0.67 -0.91
C LEU A 36 -3.77 -0.78 0.54
N ASP A 37 -4.35 -1.92 0.87
CA ASP A 37 -4.86 -2.25 2.18
C ASP A 37 -4.22 -3.58 2.59
N ILE A 38 -3.41 -3.50 3.65
CA ILE A 38 -2.68 -4.62 4.24
C ILE A 38 -3.31 -4.97 5.57
N GLN A 39 -3.78 -6.20 5.69
CA GLN A 39 -4.44 -6.72 6.89
C GLN A 39 -3.38 -7.29 7.84
N LYS A 40 -3.17 -6.64 8.99
CA LYS A 40 -2.16 -7.02 9.99
C LYS A 40 -2.38 -8.41 10.58
N GLN A 41 -3.63 -8.86 10.67
CA GLN A 41 -3.97 -10.20 11.17
C GLN A 41 -3.60 -11.32 10.18
N SER A 42 -3.39 -11.00 8.90
CA SER A 42 -3.15 -12.00 7.85
C SER A 42 -1.67 -12.29 7.62
N GLN A 43 -0.78 -11.39 8.03
CA GLN A 43 0.65 -11.46 7.77
C GLN A 43 1.42 -10.50 8.70
N PRO A 44 2.71 -10.77 8.99
CA PRO A 44 3.53 -9.85 9.77
C PRO A 44 3.64 -8.49 9.10
N THR A 45 3.63 -7.42 9.90
CA THR A 45 3.68 -6.03 9.40
C THR A 45 4.72 -5.18 10.15
N ASP A 46 5.60 -5.81 10.93
CA ASP A 46 6.57 -5.17 11.82
C ASP A 46 7.54 -4.22 11.09
N VAL A 47 7.77 -4.46 9.78
CA VAL A 47 8.53 -3.55 8.90
C VAL A 47 7.96 -2.13 8.87
N PHE A 48 6.64 -2.00 9.08
CA PHE A 48 5.94 -0.73 9.04
C PHE A 48 5.82 -0.08 10.44
N ASP A 49 6.28 -0.72 11.52
CA ASP A 49 6.19 -0.15 12.87
C ASP A 49 7.03 1.13 13.03
N ALA A 50 8.07 1.27 12.20
CA ALA A 50 8.95 2.43 12.21
C ALA A 50 8.43 3.61 11.35
N ILE A 51 7.35 3.42 10.59
CA ILE A 51 6.78 4.47 9.75
C ILE A 51 5.53 5.08 10.41
N SER A 52 5.27 6.35 10.12
CA SER A 52 4.09 7.06 10.60
C SER A 52 3.23 7.54 9.44
N ILE A 53 1.98 7.91 9.72
CA ILE A 53 1.10 8.50 8.72
C ILE A 53 1.82 9.66 8.02
N GLY A 54 1.75 9.68 6.69
CA GLY A 54 2.45 10.63 5.82
C GLY A 54 3.80 10.14 5.28
N HIS A 55 4.34 9.02 5.78
CA HIS A 55 5.59 8.44 5.30
C HIS A 55 5.41 7.81 3.90
N GLU A 56 6.40 7.96 3.03
CA GLU A 56 6.43 7.40 1.69
C GLU A 56 7.10 6.02 1.67
N VAL A 57 6.42 5.02 1.11
CA VAL A 57 6.93 3.66 0.91
C VAL A 57 6.82 3.31 -0.57
N THR A 58 7.85 2.69 -1.12
CA THR A 58 7.80 2.20 -2.51
C THR A 58 7.47 0.72 -2.53
N PHE A 59 6.29 0.38 -3.04
CA PHE A 59 5.85 -1.00 -3.24
C PHE A 59 6.17 -1.43 -4.66
N VAL A 60 6.60 -2.66 -4.83
CA VAL A 60 6.77 -3.28 -6.15
C VAL A 60 5.84 -4.46 -6.28
N SER A 61 5.03 -4.48 -7.33
CA SER A 61 4.14 -5.59 -7.65
C SER A 61 4.92 -6.81 -8.16
N SER A 62 4.26 -7.96 -8.21
CA SER A 62 4.80 -9.16 -8.87
C SER A 62 5.09 -8.99 -10.36
N SER A 63 4.48 -8.00 -11.04
CA SER A 63 4.81 -7.61 -12.42
C SER A 63 6.10 -6.79 -12.54
N GLY A 64 6.71 -6.40 -11.41
CA GLY A 64 7.91 -5.55 -11.37
C GLY A 64 7.60 -4.05 -11.42
N GLU A 65 6.34 -3.65 -11.33
CA GLU A 65 5.94 -2.24 -11.33
C GLU A 65 6.13 -1.65 -9.93
N ALA A 66 7.04 -0.68 -9.82
CA ALA A 66 7.28 0.06 -8.59
C ALA A 66 6.34 1.27 -8.50
N GLN A 67 5.59 1.37 -7.42
CA GLN A 67 4.67 2.45 -7.13
C GLN A 67 5.01 3.06 -5.77
N ARG A 68 5.22 4.38 -5.76
CA ARG A 68 5.35 5.11 -4.51
C ARG A 68 3.99 5.39 -3.89
N MET A 69 3.87 5.09 -2.62
CA MET A 69 2.64 5.22 -1.85
C MET A 69 2.92 5.88 -0.51
N VAL A 70 1.89 6.50 0.06
CA VAL A 70 1.96 7.19 1.34
C VAL A 70 1.09 6.42 2.33
N LEU A 71 1.59 6.18 3.54
CA LEU A 71 0.78 5.65 4.63
C LEU A 71 -0.28 6.70 5.01
N VAL A 72 -1.56 6.36 4.86
CA VAL A 72 -2.69 7.28 5.14
C VAL A 72 -3.54 6.84 6.33
N SER A 73 -3.49 5.56 6.70
CA SER A 73 -4.15 5.02 7.88
C SER A 73 -3.32 3.88 8.46
N ASP A 74 -3.22 3.86 9.79
CA ASP A 74 -2.59 2.80 10.56
C ASP A 74 -3.48 2.53 11.77
N THR A 75 -4.15 1.38 11.77
CA THR A 75 -5.06 0.95 12.83
C THR A 75 -4.55 -0.36 13.44
N GLU A 76 -5.24 -0.88 14.46
CA GLU A 76 -4.90 -2.19 15.03
C GLU A 76 -5.03 -3.34 14.02
N ASP A 77 -5.91 -3.20 13.02
CA ASP A 77 -6.25 -4.27 12.09
C ASP A 77 -5.59 -4.11 10.70
N GLU A 78 -5.36 -2.88 10.25
CA GLU A 78 -4.95 -2.62 8.87
C GLU A 78 -3.97 -1.45 8.72
N LEU A 79 -3.16 -1.54 7.67
CA LEU A 79 -2.35 -0.45 7.12
C LEU A 79 -2.89 -0.08 5.75
N VAL A 80 -3.21 1.21 5.56
CA VAL A 80 -3.72 1.72 4.29
C VAL A 80 -2.73 2.68 3.67
N PHE A 81 -2.29 2.36 2.46
CA PHE A 81 -1.41 3.19 1.65
C PHE A 81 -2.15 3.74 0.44
N SER A 82 -1.83 4.97 0.05
CA SER A 82 -2.40 5.60 -1.14
C SER A 82 -1.32 6.20 -2.04
N SER A 83 -1.43 5.99 -3.35
CA SER A 83 -0.57 6.66 -4.32
C SER A 83 -0.92 8.16 -4.37
N ARG A 84 0.07 9.02 -4.50
CA ARG A 84 -0.18 10.42 -4.86
C ARG A 84 -0.68 10.45 -6.31
N GLY A 85 -1.93 10.87 -6.49
CA GLY A 85 -2.51 11.17 -7.81
C GLY A 85 -2.24 12.61 -8.22
#